data_AF-A0A2V6CRV7-F1
#
_entry.id   AF-A0A2V6CRV7-F1
#
_cell.length_a   1.000
_cell.length_b   1.000
_cell.length_c   1.000
_cell.angle_alpha   90.00
_cell.angle_beta   90.00
_cell.angle_gamma   90.00
#
_symmetry.space_group_name_H-M   'P 1'
#
loop_
_entity.id
_entity.type
_entity.pdbx_description
1 polymer ?
#
loop_
_entity_poly.entity_id
_entity_poly.type
_entity_poly.pdbx_seq_one_letter_code
_entity_poly.pdbx_strand_id
1 'polypeptide(L)'
;MKTILARARKTEEGSSLFLVMTLIVIAFLMLASALSWSQNTALTIARNSQYWRTIAAAEAATEKVLARINNDFQLNGEGTVYNNSQGTAYCSAVPTAADGSYFSSYVFSDGQGRNNQTYVALVPGSRTNWTVLNSQYAGLSATADTYQIVSYARDSQGQFNLSAGVQQTIQPSTIPLFQFAIFYNVDLEIDPGPNMTVTGRVHSNANIYEMPDATLTYQSDITASGNILVQHAPGDPQTDPGGGTIVYTAEHDSKTPTLTLPIANGNDPTAAYEILNPTPAGGETDPALASERYYNKADIRITVTDGLVQVSSGALNLGATGVNLPAGTVTSSTNTFYNGRELKGVNVIDIDVSKLKTWADDSSVVTGAGNLWALYGREPNSIYVLDQRKVPAGTQPGVRLINGQQLPNGGLTVATQDPLYVWKDFNIKDSAGTSSGSDTTHTKPSSLVGDAITVLSNGWKDNQNATSGAGNNHNASSTTVNAAFLAGIVKTTPSAYSGGVENFARFLENWSGDTLTYNGSMVVMFYSHIATGLWKGGGIYYSAPVRNWTFDKNFMDPTKLPPCTPSFRAVLRGDWLTVGKDPAS
;
A
#
# COMPACT_ATOMS: atom_id res chain seq x y z
N MET A 1 -33.10 -9.47 -119.68
CA MET A 1 -32.25 -8.96 -118.58
C MET A 1 -32.74 -7.56 -118.19
N LYS A 2 -33.42 -7.45 -117.05
CA LYS A 2 -33.49 -6.30 -116.10
C LYS A 2 -34.80 -6.37 -115.29
N THR A 3 -34.67 -7.01 -114.14
CA THR A 3 -35.62 -7.04 -113.02
C THR A 3 -35.62 -5.66 -112.35
N ILE A 4 -36.79 -5.09 -112.05
CA ILE A 4 -36.91 -3.97 -111.10
C ILE A 4 -37.96 -4.36 -110.06
N LEU A 5 -37.47 -4.70 -108.87
CA LEU A 5 -38.25 -4.92 -107.66
C LEU A 5 -38.51 -3.57 -106.99
N ALA A 6 -39.77 -3.14 -106.94
CA ALA A 6 -40.17 -2.01 -106.11
C ALA A 6 -40.31 -2.49 -104.65
N ARG A 7 -39.37 -2.08 -103.79
CA ARG A 7 -39.40 -2.34 -102.34
C ARG A 7 -40.23 -1.26 -101.66
N ALA A 8 -41.43 -1.60 -101.19
CA ALA A 8 -42.23 -0.73 -100.34
C ALA A 8 -41.54 -0.55 -98.97
N ARG A 9 -41.07 0.66 -98.66
CA ARG A 9 -40.67 1.05 -97.30
C ARG A 9 -41.95 1.28 -96.50
N LYS A 10 -42.23 0.39 -95.55
CA LYS A 10 -43.12 0.70 -94.42
C LYS A 10 -42.39 1.69 -93.51
N THR A 11 -42.96 2.87 -93.32
CA THR A 11 -42.57 3.82 -92.29
C THR A 11 -43.03 3.28 -90.93
N GLU A 12 -42.12 2.66 -90.18
CA GLU A 12 -42.31 2.37 -88.76
C GLU A 12 -42.01 3.63 -87.94
N GLU A 13 -42.97 4.55 -87.83
CA GLU A 13 -42.79 5.81 -87.07
C GLU A 13 -43.44 5.79 -85.66
N GLY A 14 -43.82 4.61 -85.14
CA GLY A 14 -44.43 4.49 -83.79
C GLY A 14 -43.65 3.67 -82.75
N SER A 15 -42.74 2.78 -83.14
CA SER A 15 -42.09 1.79 -82.24
C SER A 15 -40.86 2.35 -81.51
N SER A 16 -40.09 3.22 -82.18
CA SER A 16 -38.87 3.82 -81.64
C SER A 16 -39.15 4.76 -80.45
N LEU A 17 -40.22 5.54 -80.49
CA LEU A 17 -40.61 6.43 -79.39
C LEU A 17 -40.98 5.65 -78.12
N PHE A 18 -41.73 4.55 -78.25
CA PHE A 18 -42.13 3.70 -77.14
C PHE A 18 -40.93 2.96 -76.52
N LEU A 19 -40.01 2.46 -77.36
CA LEU A 19 -38.75 1.85 -76.92
C LEU A 19 -37.88 2.86 -76.15
N VAL A 20 -37.73 4.08 -76.68
CA VAL A 20 -36.98 5.17 -76.03
C VAL A 20 -37.62 5.58 -74.72
N MET A 21 -38.95 5.72 -74.66
CA MET A 21 -39.68 5.99 -73.42
C MET A 21 -39.46 4.89 -72.38
N THR A 22 -39.50 3.61 -72.79
CA THR A 22 -39.26 2.47 -71.89
C THR A 22 -37.83 2.45 -71.35
N LEU A 23 -36.83 2.70 -72.21
CA LEU A 23 -35.43 2.80 -71.81
C LEU A 23 -35.18 3.99 -70.87
N ILE A 24 -35.84 5.13 -71.11
CA ILE A 24 -35.80 6.31 -70.23
C ILE A 24 -36.39 5.96 -68.85
N VAL A 25 -37.53 5.26 -68.80
CA VAL A 25 -38.14 4.82 -67.53
C VAL A 25 -37.20 3.89 -66.77
N ILE A 26 -36.59 2.91 -67.45
CA ILE A 26 -35.63 2.00 -66.84
C ILE A 26 -34.39 2.76 -66.33
N ALA A 27 -33.87 3.72 -67.11
CA ALA A 27 -32.75 4.56 -66.70
C ALA A 27 -33.08 5.43 -65.47
N PHE A 28 -34.28 6.01 -65.40
CA PHE A 28 -34.75 6.75 -64.24
C PHE A 28 -34.95 5.85 -63.01
N LEU A 29 -35.44 4.62 -63.17
CA LEU A 29 -35.56 3.65 -62.09
C LEU A 29 -34.19 3.21 -61.55
N MET A 30 -33.22 2.99 -62.43
CA MET A 30 -31.84 2.70 -62.03
C MET A 30 -31.20 3.88 -61.31
N LEU A 31 -31.39 5.11 -61.82
CA LEU A 31 -30.90 6.33 -61.18
C LEU A 31 -31.53 6.54 -59.80
N ALA A 32 -32.86 6.39 -59.69
CA ALA A 32 -33.57 6.50 -58.41
C ALA A 32 -33.09 5.45 -57.41
N SER A 33 -32.83 4.22 -57.87
CA SER A 33 -32.30 3.15 -57.02
C SER A 33 -30.88 3.46 -56.55
N ALA A 34 -30.00 3.95 -57.44
CA ALA A 34 -28.64 4.33 -57.09
C ALA A 34 -28.59 5.52 -56.12
N LEU A 35 -29.45 6.53 -56.32
CA LEU A 35 -29.59 7.68 -55.43
C LEU A 35 -30.12 7.27 -54.06
N SER A 36 -31.16 6.43 -54.02
CA SER A 36 -31.70 5.88 -52.77
C SER A 36 -30.66 5.06 -52.01
N TRP A 37 -29.92 4.20 -52.70
CA TRP A 37 -28.81 3.44 -52.10
C TRP A 37 -27.74 4.37 -51.54
N SER A 38 -27.25 5.33 -52.34
CA SER A 38 -26.24 6.30 -51.91
C SER A 38 -26.69 7.12 -50.69
N GLN A 39 -27.94 7.59 -50.68
CA GLN A 39 -28.51 8.33 -49.56
C GLN A 39 -28.62 7.47 -48.29
N ASN A 40 -29.10 6.23 -48.40
CA ASN A 40 -29.20 5.31 -47.27
C ASN A 40 -27.82 4.93 -46.72
N THR A 41 -26.83 4.73 -47.59
CA THR A 41 -25.43 4.51 -47.20
C THR A 41 -24.88 5.73 -46.45
N ALA A 42 -25.08 6.95 -46.98
CA ALA A 42 -24.63 8.17 -46.32
C ALA A 42 -25.28 8.37 -44.94
N LEU A 43 -26.59 8.12 -44.81
CA LEU A 43 -27.30 8.20 -43.53
C LEU A 43 -26.81 7.13 -42.53
N THR A 44 -26.56 5.91 -43.01
CA THR A 44 -26.03 4.82 -42.18
C THR A 44 -24.64 5.15 -41.65
N ILE A 45 -23.77 5.68 -42.51
CA ILE A 45 -22.42 6.13 -42.13
C ILE A 45 -22.50 7.29 -41.14
N ALA A 46 -23.34 8.30 -41.40
CA ALA A 46 -23.50 9.46 -40.52
C ALA A 46 -24.03 9.05 -39.14
N ARG A 47 -25.02 8.15 -39.09
CA ARG A 47 -25.56 7.61 -37.84
C ARG A 47 -24.52 6.80 -37.08
N ASN A 48 -23.77 5.92 -37.75
CA ASN A 48 -22.69 5.15 -37.13
C ASN A 48 -21.59 6.08 -36.60
N SER A 49 -21.24 7.12 -37.35
CA SER A 49 -20.26 8.13 -36.91
C SER A 49 -20.74 8.90 -35.67
N GLN A 50 -22.02 9.30 -35.62
CA GLN A 50 -22.60 9.93 -34.44
C GLN A 50 -22.66 8.95 -33.26
N TYR A 51 -22.95 7.66 -33.49
CA TYR A 51 -22.95 6.63 -32.45
C TYR A 51 -21.61 6.55 -31.73
N TRP A 52 -20.49 6.40 -32.46
CA TRP A 52 -19.16 6.30 -31.86
C TRP A 52 -18.74 7.58 -31.13
N ARG A 53 -19.12 8.76 -31.63
CA ARG A 53 -18.90 10.03 -30.91
C ARG A 53 -19.69 10.10 -29.61
N THR A 54 -20.92 9.59 -29.60
CA THR A 54 -21.77 9.54 -28.41
C THR A 54 -21.24 8.54 -27.38
N ILE A 55 -20.74 7.38 -27.80
CA ILE A 55 -20.03 6.44 -26.92
C ILE A 55 -18.81 7.12 -26.29
N ALA A 56 -17.97 7.81 -27.08
CA ALA A 56 -16.81 8.52 -26.54
C ALA A 56 -17.20 9.63 -25.55
N ALA A 57 -18.32 10.33 -25.78
CA ALA A 57 -18.84 11.30 -24.82
C ALA A 57 -19.28 10.63 -23.50
N ALA A 58 -20.01 9.52 -23.58
CA ALA A 58 -20.40 8.73 -22.41
C ALA A 58 -19.19 8.16 -21.65
N GLU A 59 -18.17 7.70 -22.37
CA GLU A 59 -16.90 7.29 -21.79
C GLU A 59 -16.24 8.43 -21.02
N ALA A 60 -16.15 9.63 -21.61
CA ALA A 60 -15.60 10.81 -20.93
C ALA A 60 -16.33 11.12 -19.62
N ALA A 61 -17.64 10.88 -19.54
CA ALA A 61 -18.39 11.06 -18.31
C ALA A 61 -18.08 10.01 -17.23
N THR A 62 -17.88 8.74 -17.63
CA THR A 62 -17.48 7.70 -16.68
C THR A 62 -16.02 7.87 -16.22
N GLU A 63 -15.12 8.30 -17.12
CA GLU A 63 -13.72 8.62 -16.78
C GLU A 63 -13.60 9.83 -15.84
N LYS A 64 -14.45 10.84 -15.99
CA LYS A 64 -14.48 11.99 -15.06
C LYS A 64 -14.87 11.57 -13.65
N VAL A 65 -15.83 10.65 -13.52
CA VAL A 65 -16.20 10.06 -12.22
C VAL A 65 -15.04 9.25 -11.64
N LEU A 66 -14.42 8.38 -12.45
CA LEU A 66 -13.26 7.60 -12.02
C LEU A 66 -12.11 8.48 -11.54
N ALA A 67 -11.75 9.52 -12.30
CA ALA A 67 -10.70 10.46 -11.90
C ALA A 67 -10.98 11.09 -10.53
N ARG A 68 -12.25 11.45 -10.28
CA ARG A 68 -12.68 12.00 -8.99
C ARG A 68 -12.63 10.96 -7.86
N ILE A 69 -13.11 9.75 -8.09
CA ILE A 69 -13.03 8.65 -7.12
C ILE A 69 -11.58 8.34 -6.78
N ASN A 70 -10.70 8.25 -7.79
CA ASN A 70 -9.29 8.00 -7.57
C ASN A 70 -8.65 9.11 -6.74
N ASN A 71 -8.92 10.38 -7.03
CA ASN A 71 -8.40 11.50 -6.23
C ASN A 71 -8.86 11.44 -4.77
N ASP A 72 -10.16 11.24 -4.54
CA ASP A 72 -10.72 11.14 -3.19
C ASP A 72 -10.16 9.94 -2.42
N PHE A 73 -10.00 8.80 -3.10
CA PHE A 73 -9.44 7.58 -2.53
C PHE A 73 -7.98 7.76 -2.14
N GLN A 74 -7.15 8.31 -3.05
CA GLN A 74 -5.73 8.49 -2.81
C GLN A 74 -5.46 9.47 -1.66
N LEU A 75 -6.32 10.47 -1.46
CA LEU A 75 -6.18 11.43 -0.36
C LEU A 75 -6.79 10.94 0.96
N ASN A 76 -8.00 10.36 0.92
CA ASN A 76 -8.83 10.18 2.11
C ASN A 76 -9.32 8.73 2.34
N GLY A 77 -8.87 7.78 1.52
CA GLY A 77 -9.19 6.36 1.67
C GLY A 77 -10.64 5.99 1.35
N GLU A 78 -10.99 4.74 1.66
CA GLU A 78 -12.23 4.09 1.26
C GLU A 78 -13.48 4.71 1.90
N GLY A 79 -13.39 5.22 3.13
CA GLY A 79 -14.52 5.82 3.84
C GLY A 79 -15.07 7.06 3.14
N THR A 80 -14.19 7.89 2.59
CA THR A 80 -14.59 9.09 1.83
C THR A 80 -15.26 8.72 0.51
N VAL A 81 -14.72 7.72 -0.20
CA VAL A 81 -15.34 7.21 -1.42
C VAL A 81 -16.72 6.67 -1.15
N TYR A 82 -16.86 5.86 -0.10
CA TYR A 82 -18.16 5.33 0.31
C TYR A 82 -19.16 6.46 0.59
N ASN A 83 -18.82 7.41 1.47
CA ASN A 83 -19.72 8.52 1.82
C ASN A 83 -20.12 9.37 0.60
N ASN A 84 -19.17 9.69 -0.28
CA ASN A 84 -19.43 10.46 -1.50
C ASN A 84 -20.27 9.69 -2.52
N SER A 85 -20.17 8.36 -2.56
CA SER A 85 -21.00 7.49 -3.40
C SER A 85 -22.45 7.39 -2.95
N GLN A 86 -22.72 7.57 -1.65
CA GLN A 86 -24.10 7.58 -1.12
C GLN A 86 -24.81 8.92 -1.36
N GLY A 87 -24.05 9.98 -1.66
CA GLY A 87 -24.56 11.30 -1.98
C GLY A 87 -24.66 11.58 -3.49
N THR A 88 -24.64 12.86 -3.85
CA THR A 88 -24.67 13.32 -5.26
C THR A 88 -23.30 13.70 -5.81
N ALA A 89 -22.24 13.57 -5.00
CA ALA A 89 -20.90 14.04 -5.34
C ALA A 89 -20.41 13.38 -6.64
N TYR A 90 -20.41 12.05 -6.71
CA TYR A 90 -19.96 11.36 -7.92
C TYR A 90 -20.98 11.42 -9.05
N CYS A 91 -22.27 11.32 -8.75
CA CYS A 91 -23.31 11.31 -9.78
C CYS A 91 -23.38 12.62 -10.57
N SER A 92 -23.01 13.75 -9.98
CA SER A 92 -23.01 15.06 -10.64
C SER A 92 -21.73 15.37 -11.44
N ALA A 93 -20.73 14.48 -11.42
CA ALA A 93 -19.44 14.70 -12.09
C ALA A 93 -19.50 14.38 -13.59
N VAL A 94 -20.34 15.11 -14.33
CA VAL A 94 -20.45 14.99 -15.80
C VAL A 94 -19.57 16.02 -16.52
N PRO A 95 -19.13 15.76 -17.77
CA PRO A 95 -18.43 16.74 -18.59
C PRO A 95 -19.31 17.96 -18.88
N THR A 96 -18.68 19.12 -18.96
CA THR A 96 -19.32 20.42 -19.17
C THR A 96 -18.55 21.21 -20.23
N ALA A 97 -19.13 22.34 -20.67
CA ALA A 97 -18.44 23.26 -21.58
C ALA A 97 -17.12 23.82 -21.00
N ALA A 98 -16.95 23.81 -19.68
CA ALA A 98 -15.70 24.21 -19.02
C ALA A 98 -14.58 23.17 -19.17
N ASP A 99 -14.92 21.87 -19.27
CA ASP A 99 -13.96 20.81 -19.58
C ASP A 99 -13.57 20.82 -21.06
N GLY A 100 -14.49 21.28 -21.92
CA GLY A 100 -14.25 21.52 -23.34
C GLY A 100 -15.53 21.90 -24.07
N SER A 101 -15.43 22.80 -25.05
CA SER A 101 -16.58 23.24 -25.85
C SER A 101 -17.27 22.10 -26.61
N TYR A 102 -16.58 20.99 -26.85
CA TYR A 102 -17.15 19.78 -27.43
C TYR A 102 -18.35 19.23 -26.64
N PHE A 103 -18.36 19.37 -25.31
CA PHE A 103 -19.42 18.83 -24.46
C PHE A 103 -20.66 19.71 -24.40
N SER A 104 -20.66 20.91 -24.99
CA SER A 104 -21.79 21.86 -24.86
C SER A 104 -23.07 21.38 -25.52
N SER A 105 -22.98 20.51 -26.53
CA SER A 105 -24.16 19.93 -27.19
C SER A 105 -24.63 18.63 -26.55
N TYR A 106 -23.85 18.03 -25.65
CA TYR A 106 -24.15 16.74 -25.06
C TYR A 106 -25.01 16.88 -23.80
N VAL A 107 -26.02 16.01 -23.70
CA VAL A 107 -26.80 15.78 -22.48
C VAL A 107 -26.40 14.42 -21.92
N PHE A 108 -25.93 14.39 -20.68
CA PHE A 108 -25.58 13.17 -19.97
C PHE A 108 -26.76 12.68 -19.13
N SER A 109 -26.89 11.37 -18.93
CA SER A 109 -27.99 10.74 -18.20
C SER A 109 -27.52 9.53 -17.41
N ASP A 110 -28.13 9.32 -16.24
CA ASP A 110 -27.87 8.17 -15.37
C ASP A 110 -28.64 6.91 -15.79
N GLY A 111 -29.47 6.98 -16.83
CA GLY A 111 -30.34 5.87 -17.24
C GLY A 111 -31.53 5.65 -16.31
N GLN A 112 -31.77 6.54 -15.34
CA GLN A 112 -32.91 6.51 -14.41
C GLN A 112 -33.82 7.74 -14.58
N GLY A 113 -33.68 8.46 -15.69
CA GLY A 113 -34.48 9.61 -16.06
C GLY A 113 -33.95 10.94 -15.51
N ARG A 114 -32.71 10.97 -14.99
CA ARG A 114 -32.08 12.20 -14.49
C ARG A 114 -31.00 12.67 -15.46
N ASN A 115 -31.22 13.84 -16.05
CA ASN A 115 -30.23 14.49 -16.91
C ASN A 115 -29.14 15.17 -16.09
N ASN A 116 -27.97 15.35 -16.72
CA ASN A 116 -26.74 15.89 -16.14
C ASN A 116 -26.24 15.06 -14.96
N GLN A 117 -26.45 13.75 -15.02
CA GLN A 117 -25.98 12.81 -14.01
C GLN A 117 -25.36 11.57 -14.65
N THR A 118 -24.47 10.94 -13.90
CA THR A 118 -23.91 9.61 -14.12
C THR A 118 -24.39 8.72 -12.99
N TYR A 119 -24.79 7.48 -13.30
CA TYR A 119 -25.11 6.49 -12.28
C TYR A 119 -23.82 5.99 -11.63
N VAL A 120 -23.77 6.05 -10.31
CA VAL A 120 -22.66 5.51 -9.52
C VAL A 120 -23.27 4.75 -8.34
N ALA A 121 -22.93 3.48 -8.21
CA ALA A 121 -23.43 2.67 -7.11
C ALA A 121 -22.39 1.65 -6.63
N LEU A 122 -22.41 1.37 -5.33
CA LEU A 122 -21.68 0.26 -4.73
C LEU A 122 -22.31 -1.07 -5.17
N VAL A 123 -21.49 -2.04 -5.56
CA VAL A 123 -21.91 -3.36 -6.03
C VAL A 123 -21.05 -4.45 -5.37
N PRO A 124 -21.64 -5.37 -4.58
CA PRO A 124 -23.04 -5.41 -4.13
C PRO A 124 -23.37 -4.18 -3.26
N GLY A 125 -24.65 -3.87 -3.03
CA GLY A 125 -25.10 -2.67 -2.30
C GLY A 125 -24.68 -2.55 -0.83
N SER A 126 -23.74 -3.38 -0.39
CA SER A 126 -23.10 -3.41 0.93
C SER A 126 -21.59 -3.52 0.75
N ARG A 127 -20.83 -2.87 1.65
CA ARG A 127 -19.37 -2.83 1.57
C ARG A 127 -18.75 -4.22 1.66
N THR A 128 -17.76 -4.49 0.82
CA THR A 128 -16.96 -5.72 0.88
C THR A 128 -15.73 -5.42 1.72
N ASN A 129 -15.85 -5.61 3.04
CA ASN A 129 -14.83 -5.14 3.98
C ASN A 129 -13.44 -5.76 3.79
N TRP A 130 -13.37 -6.98 3.24
CA TRP A 130 -12.11 -7.71 3.03
C TRP A 130 -12.26 -8.73 1.90
N THR A 131 -11.35 -8.71 0.94
CA THR A 131 -11.34 -9.66 -0.19
C THR A 131 -9.91 -9.97 -0.62
N VAL A 132 -9.73 -11.13 -1.25
CA VAL A 132 -8.50 -11.44 -2.00
C VAL A 132 -8.62 -10.80 -3.39
N LEU A 133 -7.60 -10.06 -3.77
CA LEU A 133 -7.50 -9.38 -5.05
C LEU A 133 -7.14 -10.36 -6.18
N ASN A 134 -7.40 -9.92 -7.40
CA ASN A 134 -7.12 -10.64 -8.64
C ASN A 134 -6.23 -9.80 -9.57
N SER A 135 -6.01 -10.29 -10.80
CA SER A 135 -5.29 -9.57 -11.85
C SER A 135 -3.88 -9.16 -11.38
N GLN A 136 -3.55 -7.86 -11.46
CA GLN A 136 -2.24 -7.29 -11.15
C GLN A 136 -1.79 -7.42 -9.68
N TYR A 137 -2.71 -7.72 -8.75
CA TYR A 137 -2.40 -7.94 -7.32
C TYR A 137 -2.93 -9.29 -6.83
N ALA A 138 -2.95 -10.29 -7.72
CA ALA A 138 -3.50 -11.61 -7.42
C ALA A 138 -2.91 -12.19 -6.13
N GLY A 139 -3.79 -12.69 -5.25
CA GLY A 139 -3.40 -13.34 -4.00
C GLY A 139 -3.11 -12.40 -2.83
N LEU A 140 -3.05 -11.08 -3.06
CA LEU A 140 -3.01 -10.09 -1.98
C LEU A 140 -4.41 -9.88 -1.39
N SER A 141 -4.48 -9.63 -0.09
CA SER A 141 -5.73 -9.30 0.60
C SER A 141 -5.86 -7.79 0.80
N ALA A 142 -7.08 -7.28 0.67
CA ALA A 142 -7.37 -5.86 0.76
C ALA A 142 -8.77 -5.58 1.30
N THR A 143 -8.94 -4.42 1.92
CA THR A 143 -10.27 -3.82 2.04
C THR A 143 -10.62 -3.19 0.69
N ALA A 144 -11.67 -3.69 0.04
CA ALA A 144 -11.99 -3.28 -1.33
C ALA A 144 -13.49 -3.21 -1.57
N ASP A 145 -13.93 -2.06 -2.07
CA ASP A 145 -15.31 -1.83 -2.46
C ASP A 145 -15.40 -1.71 -3.98
N THR A 146 -16.37 -2.37 -4.61
CA THR A 146 -16.56 -2.30 -6.05
C THR A 146 -17.67 -1.30 -6.38
N TYR A 147 -17.40 -0.36 -7.28
CA TYR A 147 -18.37 0.63 -7.75
C TYR A 147 -18.65 0.44 -9.23
N GLN A 148 -19.93 0.43 -9.59
CA GLN A 148 -20.40 0.46 -10.97
C GLN A 148 -20.70 1.90 -11.36
N ILE A 149 -20.15 2.32 -12.49
CA ILE A 149 -20.30 3.65 -13.07
C ILE A 149 -20.96 3.48 -14.44
N VAL A 150 -22.12 4.08 -14.66
CA VAL A 150 -22.84 4.05 -15.94
C VAL A 150 -23.23 5.46 -16.35
N SER A 151 -22.85 5.88 -17.55
CA SER A 151 -23.30 7.15 -18.11
C SER A 151 -23.80 6.95 -19.52
N TYR A 152 -24.90 7.62 -19.84
CA TYR A 152 -25.43 7.75 -21.19
C TYR A 152 -25.18 9.17 -21.70
N ALA A 153 -24.92 9.31 -22.98
CA ALA A 153 -24.81 10.61 -23.63
C ALA A 153 -25.78 10.70 -24.82
N ARG A 154 -26.21 11.93 -25.12
CA ARG A 154 -26.94 12.26 -26.35
C ARG A 154 -26.51 13.63 -26.85
N ASP A 155 -26.15 13.71 -28.13
CA ASP A 155 -25.90 14.99 -28.80
C ASP A 155 -27.23 15.68 -29.13
N SER A 156 -27.55 16.76 -28.43
CA SER A 156 -28.78 17.55 -28.62
C SER A 156 -28.81 18.34 -29.93
N GLN A 157 -27.66 18.54 -30.57
CA GLN A 157 -27.51 19.22 -31.86
C GLN A 157 -27.19 18.25 -33.00
N GLY A 158 -27.11 16.95 -32.70
CA GLY A 158 -26.78 15.91 -33.67
C GLY A 158 -27.89 15.67 -34.69
N GLN A 159 -27.53 15.18 -35.87
CA GLN A 159 -28.47 14.88 -36.95
C GLN A 159 -29.52 13.82 -36.57
N PHE A 160 -29.16 12.90 -35.67
CA PHE A 160 -30.03 11.82 -35.21
C PHE A 160 -30.30 11.94 -33.70
N ASN A 161 -31.54 11.68 -33.27
CA ASN A 161 -31.86 11.50 -31.85
C ASN A 161 -31.34 10.13 -31.39
N LEU A 162 -30.07 10.08 -31.01
CA LEU A 162 -29.34 8.87 -30.68
C LEU A 162 -28.67 9.02 -29.32
N SER A 163 -28.99 8.13 -28.40
CA SER A 163 -28.30 7.95 -27.13
C SER A 163 -27.46 6.68 -27.16
N ALA A 164 -26.30 6.70 -26.52
CA ALA A 164 -25.49 5.53 -26.25
C ALA A 164 -24.80 5.70 -24.89
N GLY A 165 -24.40 4.61 -24.24
CA GLY A 165 -23.76 4.70 -22.94
C GLY A 165 -22.56 3.80 -22.78
N VAL A 166 -21.85 4.02 -21.67
CA VAL A 166 -20.71 3.22 -21.23
C VAL A 166 -20.94 2.84 -19.79
N GLN A 167 -20.62 1.59 -19.48
CA GLN A 167 -20.51 1.07 -18.13
C GLN A 167 -19.06 0.69 -17.86
N GLN A 168 -18.56 1.06 -16.69
CA GLN A 168 -17.33 0.52 -16.14
C GLN A 168 -17.49 0.15 -14.66
N THR A 169 -16.78 -0.88 -14.21
CA THR A 169 -16.62 -1.16 -12.79
C THR A 169 -15.22 -0.82 -12.33
N ILE A 170 -15.12 -0.33 -11.10
CA ILE A 170 -13.84 0.00 -10.47
C ILE A 170 -13.82 -0.54 -9.05
N GLN A 171 -12.63 -0.86 -8.55
CA GLN A 171 -12.44 -1.38 -7.21
C GLN A 171 -11.25 -0.64 -6.56
N PRO A 172 -11.53 0.44 -5.82
CA PRO A 172 -10.58 0.99 -4.86
C PRO A 172 -10.26 -0.03 -3.78
N SER A 173 -8.98 -0.34 -3.62
CA SER A 173 -8.44 -1.40 -2.78
C SER A 173 -7.33 -0.86 -1.88
N THR A 174 -7.49 -1.00 -0.57
CA THR A 174 -6.51 -0.70 0.46
C THR A 174 -5.81 -2.00 0.86
N ILE A 175 -4.54 -2.16 0.47
CA ILE A 175 -3.74 -3.39 0.62
C ILE A 175 -2.78 -3.20 1.82
N PRO A 176 -2.98 -3.91 2.95
CA PRO A 176 -2.12 -3.73 4.12
C PRO A 176 -0.69 -4.21 3.90
N LEU A 177 0.29 -3.43 4.33
CA LEU A 177 1.71 -3.72 4.13
C LEU A 177 2.20 -4.93 4.91
N PHE A 178 1.69 -5.16 6.12
CA PHE A 178 2.15 -6.25 6.98
C PHE A 178 1.67 -7.65 6.56
N GLN A 179 1.00 -7.80 5.41
CA GLN A 179 0.62 -9.11 4.87
C GLN A 179 1.79 -9.87 4.21
N PHE A 180 2.96 -9.21 4.05
CA PHE A 180 4.17 -9.83 3.54
C PHE A 180 5.03 -10.33 4.69
N ALA A 181 5.68 -11.49 4.52
CA ALA A 181 6.75 -11.91 5.44
C ALA A 181 7.94 -10.97 5.33
N ILE A 182 8.30 -10.59 4.10
CA ILE A 182 9.39 -9.67 3.79
C ILE A 182 8.91 -8.72 2.68
N PHE A 183 8.99 -7.41 2.93
CA PHE A 183 8.69 -6.38 1.94
C PHE A 183 9.83 -5.36 1.90
N TYR A 184 10.38 -5.09 0.72
CA TYR A 184 11.39 -4.06 0.52
C TYR A 184 10.94 -3.05 -0.54
N ASN A 185 10.97 -1.77 -0.23
CA ASN A 185 10.78 -0.70 -1.21
C ASN A 185 12.06 -0.44 -2.04
N VAL A 186 13.21 -0.94 -1.57
CA VAL A 186 14.54 -0.86 -2.19
C VAL A 186 15.00 -2.26 -2.62
N ASP A 187 16.22 -2.39 -3.15
CA ASP A 187 16.79 -3.70 -3.44
C ASP A 187 16.81 -4.57 -2.17
N LEU A 188 16.34 -5.80 -2.30
CA LEU A 188 16.32 -6.81 -1.24
C LEU A 188 17.51 -7.73 -1.43
N GLU A 189 18.33 -7.87 -0.39
CA GLU A 189 19.44 -8.82 -0.35
C GLU A 189 19.16 -9.88 0.72
N ILE A 190 19.41 -11.15 0.42
CA ILE A 190 19.20 -12.26 1.35
C ILE A 190 20.27 -13.35 1.13
N ASP A 191 21.29 -13.31 1.98
CA ASP A 191 22.49 -14.14 1.85
C ASP A 191 22.72 -14.95 3.15
N PRO A 192 21.79 -15.86 3.52
CA PRO A 192 21.87 -16.55 4.78
C PRO A 192 22.99 -17.59 4.77
N GLY A 193 23.86 -17.51 5.78
CA GLY A 193 24.88 -18.54 6.05
C GLY A 193 24.25 -19.91 6.41
N PRO A 194 23.42 -19.99 7.47
CA PRO A 194 22.68 -21.21 7.82
C PRO A 194 21.40 -21.39 7.00
N ASN A 195 20.78 -22.58 7.11
CA ASN A 195 19.46 -22.83 6.52
C ASN A 195 18.44 -21.77 6.99
N MET A 196 17.68 -21.23 6.05
CA MET A 196 16.64 -20.24 6.32
C MET A 196 15.35 -20.62 5.61
N THR A 197 14.23 -20.51 6.31
CA THR A 197 12.90 -20.78 5.75
C THR A 197 12.03 -19.54 5.92
N VAL A 198 11.51 -19.03 4.81
CA VAL A 198 10.59 -17.88 4.76
C VAL A 198 9.17 -18.42 4.57
N THR A 199 8.30 -18.22 5.57
CA THR A 199 6.98 -18.88 5.63
C THR A 199 5.81 -18.04 5.12
N GLY A 200 6.07 -16.94 4.42
CA GLY A 200 5.04 -16.08 3.82
C GLY A 200 5.54 -15.34 2.59
N ARG A 201 4.70 -14.47 2.02
CA ARG A 201 4.97 -13.77 0.76
C ARG A 201 6.19 -12.86 0.86
N VAL A 202 6.96 -12.76 -0.22
CA VAL A 202 8.11 -11.85 -0.34
C VAL A 202 7.88 -10.89 -1.51
N HIS A 203 8.13 -9.60 -1.28
CA HIS A 203 8.06 -8.60 -2.34
C HIS A 203 9.21 -7.59 -2.26
N SER A 204 9.73 -7.19 -3.43
CA SER A 204 10.54 -5.98 -3.56
C SER A 204 10.02 -5.08 -4.69
N ASN A 205 9.89 -3.77 -4.41
CA ASN A 205 9.66 -2.76 -5.45
C ASN A 205 10.90 -2.54 -6.35
N ALA A 206 12.03 -3.18 -6.06
CA ALA A 206 13.26 -3.15 -6.83
C ALA A 206 13.72 -4.59 -7.15
N ASN A 207 15.02 -4.88 -7.17
CA ASN A 207 15.51 -6.24 -7.41
C ASN A 207 15.56 -7.04 -6.11
N ILE A 208 15.52 -8.36 -6.26
CA ILE A 208 15.81 -9.34 -5.20
C ILE A 208 17.12 -10.04 -5.58
N TYR A 209 18.10 -9.99 -4.68
CA TYR A 209 19.40 -10.64 -4.77
C TYR A 209 19.46 -11.76 -3.74
N GLU A 210 19.71 -12.99 -4.19
CA GLU A 210 19.69 -14.19 -3.36
C GLU A 210 21.01 -14.93 -3.50
N MET A 211 21.79 -14.98 -2.41
CA MET A 211 23.09 -15.65 -2.40
C MET A 211 23.33 -16.46 -1.12
N PRO A 212 22.55 -17.53 -0.87
CA PRO A 212 22.72 -18.34 0.35
C PRO A 212 23.98 -19.21 0.31
N ASP A 213 24.59 -19.44 1.48
CA ASP A 213 25.64 -20.46 1.67
C ASP A 213 25.05 -21.88 1.86
N ALA A 214 23.84 -21.96 2.43
CA ALA A 214 23.11 -23.19 2.72
C ALA A 214 21.73 -23.20 2.04
N THR A 215 20.72 -23.86 2.62
CA THR A 215 19.39 -23.91 1.99
C THR A 215 18.54 -22.70 2.35
N LEU A 216 18.10 -21.94 1.35
CA LEU A 216 17.07 -20.91 1.46
C LEU A 216 15.76 -21.45 0.88
N THR A 217 14.71 -21.57 1.69
CA THR A 217 13.41 -22.09 1.26
C THR A 217 12.34 -21.04 1.41
N TYR A 218 11.62 -20.76 0.32
CA TYR A 218 10.44 -19.90 0.30
C TYR A 218 9.18 -20.76 0.20
N GLN A 219 8.28 -20.61 1.18
CA GLN A 219 7.04 -21.38 1.25
C GLN A 219 5.84 -20.73 0.54
N SER A 220 6.01 -19.52 -0.01
CA SER A 220 4.96 -18.71 -0.63
C SER A 220 5.54 -17.89 -1.78
N ASP A 221 4.66 -17.15 -2.46
CA ASP A 221 5.00 -16.41 -3.68
C ASP A 221 6.08 -15.35 -3.40
N ILE A 222 6.98 -15.19 -4.37
CA ILE A 222 8.01 -14.16 -4.39
C ILE A 222 7.74 -13.27 -5.58
N THR A 223 7.84 -11.97 -5.38
CA THR A 223 7.57 -11.00 -6.45
C THR A 223 8.59 -9.87 -6.40
N ALA A 224 9.09 -9.46 -7.57
CA ALA A 224 9.96 -8.30 -7.69
C ALA A 224 9.45 -7.40 -8.82
N SER A 225 9.42 -6.08 -8.62
CA SER A 225 9.23 -5.15 -9.73
C SER A 225 10.48 -5.05 -10.61
N GLY A 226 11.64 -5.26 -10.01
CA GLY A 226 12.92 -5.45 -10.68
C GLY A 226 13.08 -6.87 -11.22
N ASN A 227 14.20 -7.50 -10.90
CA ASN A 227 14.50 -8.90 -11.22
C ASN A 227 14.77 -9.69 -9.94
N ILE A 228 14.50 -10.99 -9.97
CA ILE A 228 14.97 -11.95 -8.98
C ILE A 228 16.26 -12.57 -9.52
N LEU A 229 17.37 -12.44 -8.79
CA LEU A 229 18.72 -12.71 -9.27
C LEU A 229 19.51 -13.55 -8.25
N VAL A 230 20.11 -14.62 -8.73
CA VAL A 230 21.00 -15.48 -7.92
C VAL A 230 22.44 -14.98 -8.05
N GLN A 231 22.75 -13.92 -7.32
CA GLN A 231 24.05 -13.25 -7.25
C GLN A 231 24.02 -12.22 -6.12
N HIS A 232 25.19 -11.77 -5.65
CA HIS A 232 25.26 -10.60 -4.77
C HIS A 232 24.77 -9.32 -5.46
N ALA A 233 24.32 -8.36 -4.67
CA ALA A 233 23.93 -7.06 -5.19
C ALA A 233 25.11 -6.28 -5.78
N PRO A 234 24.86 -5.40 -6.77
CA PRO A 234 25.88 -4.51 -7.30
C PRO A 234 26.57 -3.68 -6.21
N GLY A 235 27.89 -3.80 -6.14
CA GLY A 235 28.70 -3.10 -5.16
C GLY A 235 28.90 -3.85 -3.86
N ASP A 236 28.35 -5.07 -3.70
CA ASP A 236 28.74 -5.93 -2.60
C ASP A 236 30.22 -6.34 -2.73
N PRO A 237 31.08 -6.15 -1.69
CA PRO A 237 32.46 -6.60 -1.71
C PRO A 237 32.64 -8.10 -1.50
N GLN A 238 31.57 -8.83 -1.16
CA GLN A 238 31.61 -10.28 -1.02
C GLN A 238 32.03 -10.92 -2.34
N THR A 239 32.98 -11.86 -2.23
CA THR A 239 33.54 -12.59 -3.37
C THR A 239 33.26 -14.08 -3.28
N ASP A 240 32.55 -14.52 -2.24
CA ASP A 240 32.12 -15.90 -2.17
C ASP A 240 31.17 -16.17 -3.34
N PRO A 241 31.32 -17.29 -4.06
CA PRO A 241 30.48 -17.59 -5.21
C PRO A 241 29.09 -18.09 -4.79
N GLY A 242 28.70 -17.91 -3.52
CA GLY A 242 27.66 -18.68 -2.86
C GLY A 242 27.91 -20.20 -2.97
N GLY A 243 27.04 -20.98 -2.36
CA GLY A 243 27.12 -22.45 -2.45
C GLY A 243 25.85 -23.19 -2.07
N GLY A 244 24.83 -22.43 -1.66
CA GLY A 244 23.57 -22.91 -1.17
C GLY A 244 22.60 -23.36 -2.26
N THR A 245 21.42 -23.80 -1.82
CA THR A 245 20.31 -24.18 -2.67
C THR A 245 19.12 -23.28 -2.37
N ILE A 246 18.54 -22.68 -3.40
CA ILE A 246 17.30 -21.92 -3.29
C ILE A 246 16.14 -22.84 -3.69
N VAL A 247 15.13 -22.93 -2.82
CA VAL A 247 13.93 -23.75 -3.02
C VAL A 247 12.71 -22.84 -3.04
N TYR A 248 12.08 -22.73 -4.20
CA TYR A 248 10.79 -22.07 -4.38
C TYR A 248 9.67 -23.12 -4.35
N THR A 249 8.76 -23.04 -3.39
CA THR A 249 7.59 -23.95 -3.34
C THR A 249 6.34 -23.36 -4.00
N ALA A 250 6.41 -22.11 -4.47
CA ALA A 250 5.36 -21.37 -5.13
C ALA A 250 5.94 -20.49 -6.25
N GLU A 251 5.14 -19.58 -6.82
CA GLU A 251 5.56 -18.75 -7.96
C GLU A 251 6.61 -17.71 -7.57
N HIS A 252 7.49 -17.36 -8.52
CA HIS A 252 8.55 -16.35 -8.35
C HIS A 252 8.59 -15.38 -9.55
N ASP A 253 7.85 -14.28 -9.47
CA ASP A 253 7.62 -13.39 -10.60
C ASP A 253 8.49 -12.13 -10.55
N SER A 254 9.27 -11.92 -11.60
CA SER A 254 9.92 -10.62 -11.87
C SER A 254 9.00 -9.72 -12.69
N LYS A 255 9.26 -8.40 -12.69
CA LYS A 255 8.48 -7.39 -13.43
C LYS A 255 7.03 -7.27 -12.99
N THR A 256 6.76 -7.54 -11.71
CA THR A 256 5.45 -7.29 -11.12
C THR A 256 5.22 -5.80 -10.84
N PRO A 257 3.97 -5.31 -10.77
CA PRO A 257 3.70 -3.92 -10.45
C PRO A 257 4.28 -3.50 -9.09
N THR A 258 4.79 -2.28 -8.99
CA THR A 258 5.27 -1.72 -7.72
C THR A 258 4.10 -1.46 -6.78
N LEU A 259 4.30 -1.72 -5.49
CA LEU A 259 3.38 -1.39 -4.42
C LEU A 259 3.81 -0.10 -3.73
N THR A 260 3.11 0.99 -4.05
CA THR A 260 3.50 2.36 -3.67
C THR A 260 2.65 2.88 -2.52
N LEU A 261 3.32 3.45 -1.50
CA LEU A 261 2.61 4.18 -0.44
C LEU A 261 1.83 5.37 -1.04
N PRO A 262 0.67 5.73 -0.48
CA PRO A 262 -0.17 6.82 -0.98
C PRO A 262 0.40 8.20 -0.57
N ILE A 263 1.66 8.47 -0.93
CA ILE A 263 2.38 9.73 -0.72
C ILE A 263 3.07 10.16 -2.02
N ALA A 264 3.39 11.44 -2.17
CA ALA A 264 4.17 11.89 -3.32
C ALA A 264 5.52 11.16 -3.37
N ASN A 265 5.82 10.54 -4.52
CA ASN A 265 7.01 9.71 -4.71
C ASN A 265 7.14 8.56 -3.70
N GLY A 266 6.04 7.88 -3.35
CA GLY A 266 6.05 6.83 -2.31
C GLY A 266 6.97 5.61 -2.51
N ASN A 267 7.57 5.46 -3.70
CA ASN A 267 8.62 4.46 -3.95
C ASN A 267 10.04 5.02 -3.70
N ASP A 268 10.20 6.33 -3.59
CA ASP A 268 11.49 6.93 -3.26
C ASP A 268 11.81 6.70 -1.77
N PRO A 269 12.97 6.11 -1.42
CA PRO A 269 13.28 5.80 -0.03
C PRO A 269 13.45 7.06 0.84
N THR A 270 13.80 8.22 0.28
CA THR A 270 13.90 9.48 1.04
C THR A 270 12.50 9.99 1.38
N ALA A 271 11.58 9.97 0.42
CA ALA A 271 10.18 10.32 0.66
C ALA A 271 9.50 9.34 1.62
N ALA A 272 9.78 8.04 1.50
CA ALA A 272 9.26 7.03 2.40
C ALA A 272 9.79 7.16 3.84
N TYR A 273 11.04 7.63 4.04
CA TYR A 273 11.59 7.91 5.37
C TYR A 273 10.77 8.95 6.14
N GLU A 274 10.18 9.92 5.44
CA GLU A 274 9.40 10.99 6.06
C GLU A 274 8.18 10.47 6.85
N ILE A 275 7.66 9.27 6.59
CA ILE A 275 6.55 8.72 7.39
C ILE A 275 6.94 8.51 8.87
N LEU A 276 8.24 8.41 9.17
CA LEU A 276 8.76 8.34 10.53
C LEU A 276 8.84 9.72 11.21
N ASN A 277 9.07 10.78 10.44
CA ASN A 277 9.35 12.10 10.99
C ASN A 277 8.06 12.82 11.43
N PRO A 278 8.12 13.66 12.48
CA PRO A 278 7.02 14.54 12.83
C PRO A 278 6.78 15.57 11.71
N THR A 279 5.62 16.24 11.75
CA THR A 279 5.33 17.31 10.79
C THR A 279 6.43 18.40 10.84
N PRO A 280 7.01 18.80 9.69
CA PRO A 280 8.05 19.82 9.63
C PRO A 280 7.64 21.17 10.23
N ALA A 281 8.63 21.90 10.74
CA ALA A 281 8.43 23.29 11.17
C ALA A 281 8.07 24.16 9.96
N GLY A 282 6.88 24.76 9.97
CA GLY A 282 6.32 25.51 8.83
C GLY A 282 5.07 24.86 8.22
N GLY A 283 4.72 23.64 8.65
CA GLY A 283 3.54 22.90 8.20
C GLY A 283 3.88 21.81 7.18
N GLU A 284 2.86 21.04 6.82
CA GLU A 284 2.96 19.98 5.82
C GLU A 284 2.48 20.50 4.46
N THR A 285 3.25 20.23 3.41
CA THR A 285 2.93 20.64 2.04
C THR A 285 2.30 19.51 1.24
N ASP A 286 2.53 18.25 1.64
CA ASP A 286 1.88 17.08 1.07
C ASP A 286 0.81 16.53 2.04
N PRO A 287 -0.50 16.79 1.80
CA PRO A 287 -1.55 16.31 2.68
C PRO A 287 -1.63 14.78 2.76
N ALA A 288 -1.18 14.07 1.71
CA ALA A 288 -1.16 12.61 1.69
C ALA A 288 -0.07 12.09 2.64
N LEU A 289 1.14 12.65 2.59
CA LEU A 289 2.20 12.38 3.56
C LEU A 289 1.78 12.73 4.99
N ALA A 290 1.08 13.86 5.19
CA ALA A 290 0.53 14.23 6.49
C ALA A 290 -0.27 13.09 7.14
N SER A 291 -1.09 12.42 6.33
CA SER A 291 -1.95 11.32 6.75
C SER A 291 -1.19 10.02 7.00
N GLU A 292 -0.04 9.84 6.35
CA GLU A 292 0.78 8.63 6.46
C GLU A 292 1.81 8.67 7.60
N ARG A 293 2.21 9.85 8.07
CA ARG A 293 3.15 10.01 9.20
C ARG A 293 2.65 9.32 10.46
N TYR A 294 3.49 8.49 11.08
CA TYR A 294 3.16 7.83 12.35
C TYR A 294 2.89 8.83 13.49
N TYR A 295 3.57 9.98 13.48
CA TYR A 295 3.30 11.08 14.42
C TYR A 295 1.84 11.56 14.36
N ASN A 296 1.21 11.54 13.17
CA ASN A 296 -0.17 11.95 12.98
C ASN A 296 -1.17 10.81 13.16
N LYS A 297 -0.77 9.56 12.87
CA LYS A 297 -1.62 8.38 13.08
C LYS A 297 -1.73 7.93 14.54
N ALA A 298 -0.69 8.12 15.35
CA ALA A 298 -0.65 7.59 16.70
C ALA A 298 -1.71 8.23 17.61
N ASP A 299 -2.33 7.42 18.46
CA ASP A 299 -3.33 7.84 19.44
C ASP A 299 -2.68 8.66 20.58
N ILE A 300 -1.40 8.42 20.86
CA ILE A 300 -0.63 9.05 21.94
C ILE A 300 0.70 9.56 21.40
N ARG A 301 1.06 10.78 21.77
CA ARG A 301 2.37 11.39 21.49
C ARG A 301 3.14 11.55 22.79
N ILE A 302 4.34 10.98 22.86
CA ILE A 302 5.26 11.12 23.99
C ILE A 302 6.42 11.97 23.50
N THR A 303 6.52 13.21 23.98
CA THR A 303 7.63 14.12 23.67
C THR A 303 8.56 14.22 24.86
N VAL A 304 9.83 13.89 24.66
CA VAL A 304 10.85 13.93 25.71
C VAL A 304 11.85 15.02 25.39
N THR A 305 12.04 15.95 26.32
CA THR A 305 13.04 17.03 26.26
C THR A 305 14.05 16.86 27.39
N ASP A 306 15.10 17.68 27.42
CA ASP A 306 16.13 17.61 28.48
C ASP A 306 15.57 17.81 29.90
N GLY A 307 14.41 18.48 30.04
CA GLY A 307 13.83 18.82 31.34
C GLY A 307 12.43 18.27 31.62
N LEU A 308 11.76 17.67 30.63
CA LEU A 308 10.35 17.28 30.76
C LEU A 308 9.96 16.15 29.81
N VAL A 309 9.07 15.26 30.30
CA VAL A 309 8.28 14.35 29.48
C VAL A 309 6.86 14.91 29.37
N GLN A 310 6.41 15.16 28.15
CA GLN A 310 5.04 15.58 27.85
C GLN A 310 4.32 14.47 27.10
N VAL A 311 3.10 14.16 27.52
CA VAL A 311 2.26 13.16 26.85
C VAL A 311 0.92 13.77 26.51
N SER A 312 0.48 13.58 25.28
CA SER A 312 -0.80 14.07 24.77
C SER A 312 -1.49 13.03 23.90
N SER A 313 -2.76 13.30 23.57
CA SER A 313 -3.44 12.63 22.47
C SER A 313 -2.76 12.90 21.12
N GLY A 314 -3.22 12.16 20.10
CA GLY A 314 -2.79 12.22 18.71
C GLY A 314 -3.47 13.32 17.88
N ALA A 315 -3.46 13.13 16.56
CA ALA A 315 -3.94 14.15 15.63
C ALA A 315 -5.48 14.33 15.62
N LEU A 316 -6.27 13.35 16.09
CA LEU A 316 -7.74 13.42 16.02
C LEU A 316 -8.31 14.71 16.65
N ASN A 317 -7.69 15.17 17.74
CA ASN A 317 -7.98 16.47 18.35
C ASN A 317 -6.74 17.35 18.49
N LEU A 318 -5.78 17.19 17.57
CA LEU A 318 -4.55 17.99 17.48
C LEU A 318 -3.74 18.01 18.79
N GLY A 319 -3.72 16.90 19.53
CA GLY A 319 -2.99 16.77 20.79
C GLY A 319 -3.56 17.60 21.95
N ALA A 320 -4.81 18.05 21.87
CA ALA A 320 -5.42 18.90 22.89
C ALA A 320 -5.65 18.20 24.24
N THR A 321 -5.72 16.87 24.28
CA THR A 321 -5.92 16.12 25.53
C THR A 321 -4.56 15.79 26.14
N GLY A 322 -4.25 16.39 27.29
CA GLY A 322 -3.11 15.99 28.10
C GLY A 322 -3.31 14.59 28.68
N VAL A 323 -2.25 13.77 28.68
CA VAL A 323 -2.27 12.38 29.15
C VAL A 323 -1.32 12.23 30.34
N ASN A 324 -1.83 11.66 31.42
CA ASN A 324 -1.03 11.34 32.60
C ASN A 324 -0.77 9.83 32.65
N LEU A 325 0.42 9.41 32.24
CA LEU A 325 0.83 8.02 32.36
C LEU A 325 1.28 7.69 33.79
N PRO A 326 1.16 6.43 34.24
CA PRO A 326 1.71 5.99 35.51
C PRO A 326 3.19 6.34 35.66
N ALA A 327 3.63 6.59 36.90
CA ALA A 327 5.02 6.96 37.18
C ALA A 327 6.01 5.87 36.71
N GLY A 328 7.03 6.30 35.98
CA GLY A 328 8.03 5.42 35.38
C GLY A 328 7.51 4.55 34.23
N THR A 329 6.40 4.94 33.58
CA THR A 329 6.06 4.41 32.25
C THR A 329 7.03 4.92 31.19
N VAL A 330 7.49 6.17 31.34
CA VAL A 330 8.52 6.76 30.49
C VAL A 330 9.69 7.16 31.38
N THR A 331 10.87 6.64 31.09
CA THR A 331 12.11 7.04 31.77
C THR A 331 13.18 7.34 30.73
N SER A 332 13.87 8.46 30.88
CA SER A 332 14.94 8.85 29.96
C SER A 332 16.28 8.78 30.67
N SER A 333 17.29 8.23 30.00
CA SER A 333 18.65 8.09 30.51
C SER A 333 19.66 8.43 29.41
N THR A 334 20.89 8.75 29.82
CA THR A 334 21.99 9.10 28.92
C THR A 334 23.04 8.01 28.97
N ASN A 335 23.56 7.60 27.81
CA ASN A 335 24.63 6.61 27.68
C ASN A 335 24.40 5.34 28.52
N THR A 336 23.19 4.76 28.41
CA THR A 336 22.76 3.63 29.24
C THR A 336 23.50 2.34 28.88
N PHE A 337 23.70 2.12 27.59
CA PHE A 337 24.44 0.99 27.04
C PHE A 337 25.12 1.41 25.74
N TYR A 338 26.07 0.61 25.28
CA TYR A 338 26.83 0.83 24.06
C TYR A 338 26.12 0.18 22.87
N ASN A 339 26.33 0.68 21.66
CA ASN A 339 25.92 0.02 20.43
C ASN A 339 27.19 -0.28 19.62
N GLY A 340 27.61 -1.54 19.63
CA GLY A 340 28.85 -1.98 18.98
C GLY A 340 28.87 -1.84 17.46
N ARG A 341 27.70 -1.86 16.81
CA ARG A 341 27.60 -1.60 15.37
C ARG A 341 27.84 -0.13 15.05
N GLU A 342 27.29 0.76 15.87
CA GLU A 342 27.36 2.22 15.68
C GLU A 342 28.58 2.87 16.32
N LEU A 343 29.29 2.13 17.19
CA LEU A 343 30.40 2.61 18.02
C LEU A 343 30.03 3.81 18.91
N LYS A 344 28.81 3.82 19.43
CA LYS A 344 28.24 4.94 20.20
C LYS A 344 27.51 4.44 21.45
N GLY A 345 27.49 5.26 22.50
CA GLY A 345 26.56 5.09 23.61
C GLY A 345 25.10 5.38 23.19
N VAL A 346 24.12 4.79 23.87
CA VAL A 346 22.69 5.00 23.57
C VAL A 346 22.04 5.82 24.67
N ASN A 347 21.46 6.96 24.31
CA ASN A 347 20.62 7.76 25.19
C ASN A 347 19.20 7.23 25.10
N VAL A 348 18.86 6.33 25.99
CA VAL A 348 17.60 5.59 25.88
C VAL A 348 16.42 6.39 26.46
N ILE A 349 15.28 6.33 25.77
CA ILE A 349 13.95 6.52 26.35
C ILE A 349 13.35 5.13 26.53
N ASP A 350 13.28 4.69 27.78
CA ASP A 350 12.62 3.45 28.15
C ASP A 350 11.11 3.67 28.26
N ILE A 351 10.34 2.81 27.58
CA ILE A 351 8.89 2.73 27.66
C ILE A 351 8.53 1.40 28.36
N ASP A 352 7.99 1.49 29.58
CA ASP A 352 7.46 0.34 30.31
C ASP A 352 6.09 -0.04 29.78
N VAL A 353 6.07 -1.05 28.92
CA VAL A 353 4.87 -1.51 28.21
C VAL A 353 3.87 -2.14 29.18
N SER A 354 4.32 -2.76 30.28
CA SER A 354 3.41 -3.34 31.27
C SER A 354 2.62 -2.26 32.00
N LYS A 355 3.25 -1.14 32.35
CA LYS A 355 2.54 -0.01 32.97
C LYS A 355 1.62 0.69 31.97
N LEU A 356 2.08 0.86 30.74
CA LEU A 356 1.26 1.42 29.66
C LEU A 356 0.00 0.57 29.44
N LYS A 357 0.15 -0.76 29.36
CA LYS A 357 -0.95 -1.72 29.28
C LYS A 357 -1.97 -1.52 30.41
N THR A 358 -1.53 -1.57 31.66
CA THR A 358 -2.45 -1.44 32.81
C THR A 358 -3.26 -0.15 32.74
N TRP A 359 -2.64 0.94 32.30
CA TRP A 359 -3.32 2.22 32.14
C TRP A 359 -4.26 2.27 30.91
N ALA A 360 -3.83 1.72 29.77
CA ALA A 360 -4.60 1.72 28.53
C ALA A 360 -5.88 0.87 28.66
N ASP A 361 -5.78 -0.29 29.31
CA ASP A 361 -6.91 -1.20 29.56
C ASP A 361 -7.93 -0.63 30.56
N ASP A 362 -7.52 0.29 31.44
CA ASP A 362 -8.42 0.92 32.39
C ASP A 362 -9.22 2.05 31.71
N SER A 363 -10.51 1.80 31.45
CA SER A 363 -11.42 2.78 30.85
C SER A 363 -11.89 3.89 31.81
N SER A 364 -11.42 3.89 33.07
CA SER A 364 -11.64 4.98 34.02
C SER A 364 -10.97 6.28 33.55
N VAL A 365 -11.68 7.40 33.65
CA VAL A 365 -11.13 8.75 33.39
C VAL A 365 -10.17 9.21 34.50
N VAL A 366 -10.29 8.63 35.70
CA VAL A 366 -9.54 9.08 36.88
C VAL A 366 -8.17 8.40 36.95
N THR A 367 -8.14 7.09 36.69
CA THR A 367 -6.98 6.22 36.91
C THR A 367 -6.39 5.66 35.63
N GLY A 368 -7.15 5.71 34.53
CA GLY A 368 -6.82 5.05 33.28
C GLY A 368 -6.93 5.97 32.07
N ALA A 369 -7.12 5.35 30.91
CA ALA A 369 -7.19 6.02 29.62
C ALA A 369 -8.61 6.46 29.22
N GLY A 370 -9.57 6.54 30.14
CA GLY A 370 -10.99 6.76 29.83
C GLY A 370 -11.29 7.96 28.92
N ASN A 371 -10.52 9.05 29.03
CA ASN A 371 -10.64 10.21 28.13
C ASN A 371 -10.28 9.87 26.67
N LEU A 372 -9.29 9.00 26.46
CA LEU A 372 -8.89 8.54 25.13
C LEU A 372 -9.88 7.50 24.59
N TRP A 373 -10.42 6.64 25.45
CA TRP A 373 -11.51 5.73 25.06
C TRP A 373 -12.71 6.51 24.52
N ALA A 374 -13.12 7.58 25.21
CA ALA A 374 -14.20 8.45 24.74
C ALA A 374 -13.83 9.20 23.44
N LEU A 375 -12.58 9.66 23.32
CA LEU A 375 -12.10 10.39 22.13
C LEU A 375 -12.05 9.52 20.87
N TYR A 376 -11.53 8.29 20.99
CA TYR A 376 -11.32 7.39 19.85
C TYR A 376 -12.49 6.40 19.64
N GLY A 377 -13.40 6.28 20.60
CA GLY A 377 -14.46 5.26 20.61
C GLY A 377 -13.95 3.84 20.82
N ARG A 378 -12.67 3.68 21.19
CA ARG A 378 -11.96 2.42 21.43
C ARG A 378 -10.77 2.65 22.35
N GLU A 379 -10.21 1.57 22.86
CA GLU A 379 -8.93 1.59 23.58
C GLU A 379 -7.81 2.24 22.74
N PRO A 380 -6.97 3.13 23.33
CA PRO A 380 -5.80 3.65 22.64
C PRO A 380 -4.75 2.53 22.48
N ASN A 381 -4.23 2.38 21.27
CA ASN A 381 -3.38 1.23 20.91
C ASN A 381 -2.18 1.62 20.05
N SER A 382 -1.83 2.90 19.99
CA SER A 382 -0.67 3.38 19.24
C SER A 382 0.03 4.55 19.94
N ILE A 383 1.36 4.50 19.97
CA ILE A 383 2.20 5.55 20.53
C ILE A 383 3.25 6.00 19.53
N TYR A 384 3.51 7.31 19.51
CA TYR A 384 4.67 7.89 18.84
C TYR A 384 5.59 8.52 19.89
N VAL A 385 6.88 8.14 19.88
CA VAL A 385 7.89 8.67 20.80
C VAL A 385 8.81 9.63 20.04
N LEU A 386 8.80 10.89 20.47
CA LEU A 386 9.62 11.97 19.92
C LEU A 386 10.70 12.36 20.93
N ASP A 387 11.96 12.02 20.62
CA ASP A 387 13.11 12.51 21.38
C ASP A 387 13.55 13.88 20.87
N GLN A 388 13.48 14.89 21.74
CA GLN A 388 13.97 16.24 21.52
C GLN A 388 15.11 16.59 22.49
N ARG A 389 15.64 15.59 23.21
CA ARG A 389 16.81 15.80 24.06
C ARG A 389 18.03 16.12 23.22
N LYS A 390 18.96 16.88 23.81
CA LYS A 390 20.26 17.10 23.20
C LYS A 390 21.08 15.82 23.25
N VAL A 391 21.44 15.26 22.10
CA VAL A 391 22.29 14.06 22.00
C VAL A 391 23.77 14.44 22.26
N PRO A 392 24.42 13.94 23.33
CA PRO A 392 25.83 14.21 23.59
C PRO A 392 26.76 13.59 22.54
N ALA A 393 27.95 14.16 22.38
CA ALA A 393 28.98 13.61 21.49
C ALA A 393 29.36 12.16 21.89
N GLY A 394 29.55 11.29 20.90
CA GLY A 394 29.85 9.87 21.13
C GLY A 394 28.63 9.02 21.52
N THR A 395 27.42 9.59 21.47
CA THR A 395 26.17 8.88 21.73
C THR A 395 25.18 9.04 20.58
N GLN A 396 24.07 8.30 20.65
CA GLN A 396 22.94 8.35 19.72
C GLN A 396 21.61 8.29 20.47
N PRO A 397 20.50 8.79 19.90
CA PRO A 397 19.18 8.60 20.46
C PRO A 397 18.76 7.12 20.34
N GLY A 398 17.78 6.72 21.15
CA GLY A 398 17.17 5.40 21.03
C GLY A 398 15.94 5.27 21.93
N VAL A 399 14.93 4.59 21.42
CA VAL A 399 13.72 4.25 22.19
C VAL A 399 13.76 2.77 22.50
N ARG A 400 13.57 2.38 23.75
CA ARG A 400 13.59 0.96 24.15
C ARG A 400 12.28 0.56 24.82
N LEU A 401 11.76 -0.58 24.40
CA LEU A 401 10.59 -1.20 25.00
C LEU A 401 11.04 -2.20 26.06
N ILE A 402 10.52 -2.03 27.27
CA ILE A 402 10.78 -2.92 28.41
C ILE A 402 9.47 -3.49 28.93
N ASN A 403 9.55 -4.67 29.55
CA ASN A 403 8.39 -5.37 30.14
C ASN A 403 7.25 -5.61 29.12
N GLY A 404 7.58 -5.83 27.84
CA GLY A 404 6.63 -5.94 26.73
C GLY A 404 6.01 -7.31 26.51
N GLN A 405 6.11 -8.23 27.47
CA GLN A 405 5.61 -9.59 27.33
C GLN A 405 4.09 -9.66 27.13
N GLN A 406 3.35 -8.70 27.68
CA GLN A 406 1.89 -8.59 27.55
C GLN A 406 1.53 -7.18 27.09
N LEU A 407 0.76 -7.09 26.01
CA LEU A 407 0.37 -5.83 25.39
C LEU A 407 -1.04 -5.40 25.85
N PRO A 408 -1.42 -4.11 25.68
CA PRO A 408 -2.81 -3.65 25.80
C PRO A 408 -3.78 -4.51 25.00
N ASN A 409 -5.03 -4.62 25.46
CA ASN A 409 -6.00 -5.53 24.83
C ASN A 409 -6.31 -5.15 23.38
N GLY A 410 -6.30 -3.84 23.08
CA GLY A 410 -6.48 -3.26 21.76
C GLY A 410 -5.29 -3.39 20.81
N GLY A 411 -4.19 -4.04 21.24
CA GLY A 411 -2.94 -4.08 20.49
C GLY A 411 -1.98 -2.94 20.85
N LEU A 412 -0.81 -2.92 20.21
CA LEU A 412 0.15 -1.83 20.39
C LEU A 412 1.03 -1.63 19.17
N THR A 413 0.97 -0.44 18.59
CA THR A 413 2.01 0.06 17.68
C THR A 413 2.88 1.09 18.39
N VAL A 414 4.20 0.89 18.33
CA VAL A 414 5.18 1.86 18.81
C VAL A 414 5.96 2.38 17.62
N ALA A 415 5.91 3.69 17.41
CA ALA A 415 6.65 4.36 16.35
C ALA A 415 7.58 5.45 16.90
N THR A 416 8.72 5.64 16.24
CA THR A 416 9.65 6.74 16.49
C THR A 416 10.49 7.00 15.23
N GLN A 417 11.07 8.18 15.11
CA GLN A 417 12.11 8.45 14.12
C GLN A 417 13.48 7.89 14.53
N ASP A 418 13.65 7.49 15.79
CA ASP A 418 14.92 7.02 16.35
C ASP A 418 15.11 5.50 16.20
N PRO A 419 16.33 4.96 16.42
CA PRO A 419 16.52 3.53 16.54
C PRO A 419 15.72 2.95 17.71
N LEU A 420 14.98 1.87 17.44
CA LEU A 420 14.12 1.19 18.40
C LEU A 420 14.79 -0.09 18.92
N TYR A 421 14.70 -0.31 20.22
CA TYR A 421 15.23 -1.47 20.92
C TYR A 421 14.09 -2.25 21.58
N VAL A 422 14.10 -3.57 21.46
CA VAL A 422 13.16 -4.45 22.17
C VAL A 422 13.95 -5.25 23.17
N TRP A 423 13.64 -5.11 24.46
CA TRP A 423 14.32 -5.85 25.51
C TRP A 423 13.46 -7.00 26.01
N LYS A 424 14.01 -8.21 25.90
CA LYS A 424 13.41 -9.50 26.31
C LYS A 424 12.23 -9.91 25.42
N ASP A 425 11.55 -10.96 25.85
CA ASP A 425 10.35 -11.44 25.19
C ASP A 425 9.29 -10.34 25.03
N PHE A 426 8.69 -10.28 23.85
CA PHE A 426 7.73 -9.26 23.48
C PHE A 426 6.48 -9.89 22.87
N ASN A 427 5.31 -9.50 23.40
CA ASN A 427 3.99 -9.94 22.96
C ASN A 427 3.84 -11.46 22.94
N ILE A 428 4.16 -12.11 24.07
CA ILE A 428 4.12 -13.56 24.25
C ILE A 428 2.98 -14.00 25.18
N LYS A 429 2.20 -13.07 25.73
CA LYS A 429 1.12 -13.32 26.69
C LYS A 429 -0.23 -12.86 26.16
N ASP A 430 -1.27 -13.62 26.47
CA ASP A 430 -2.67 -13.28 26.21
C ASP A 430 -3.20 -12.20 27.17
N SER A 431 -4.50 -11.87 27.08
CA SER A 431 -5.15 -10.92 27.99
C SER A 431 -5.18 -11.34 29.46
N ALA A 432 -5.12 -12.65 29.75
CA ALA A 432 -5.09 -13.20 31.11
C ALA A 432 -3.66 -13.24 31.69
N GLY A 433 -2.64 -12.95 30.88
CA GLY A 433 -1.23 -12.98 31.27
C GLY A 433 -0.58 -14.36 31.09
N THR A 434 -1.28 -15.31 30.47
CA THR A 434 -0.77 -16.65 30.16
C THR A 434 0.17 -16.56 28.98
N SER A 435 1.37 -17.13 29.10
CA SER A 435 2.34 -17.16 28.01
C SER A 435 1.93 -18.19 26.95
N SER A 436 1.79 -17.75 25.70
CA SER A 436 1.67 -18.59 24.50
C SER A 436 3.00 -18.75 23.76
N GLY A 437 4.06 -18.06 24.21
CA GLY A 437 5.37 -18.11 23.59
C GLY A 437 5.31 -17.66 22.13
N SER A 438 5.57 -18.60 21.21
CA SER A 438 5.58 -18.35 19.77
C SER A 438 4.25 -18.62 19.07
N ASP A 439 3.21 -19.08 19.78
CA ASP A 439 1.88 -19.26 19.19
C ASP A 439 1.19 -17.91 19.04
N THR A 440 1.17 -17.40 17.81
CA THR A 440 0.60 -16.09 17.51
C THR A 440 -0.92 -16.04 17.61
N THR A 441 -1.64 -17.17 17.69
CA THR A 441 -3.11 -17.13 17.79
C THR A 441 -3.61 -16.36 19.03
N HIS A 442 -2.77 -16.23 20.05
CA HIS A 442 -3.02 -15.56 21.32
C HIS A 442 -2.33 -14.18 21.45
N THR A 443 -1.51 -13.79 20.49
CA THR A 443 -0.76 -12.52 20.53
C THR A 443 -1.67 -11.36 20.17
N LYS A 444 -1.27 -10.15 20.60
CA LYS A 444 -2.01 -8.93 20.26
C LYS A 444 -1.49 -8.33 18.95
N PRO A 445 -2.34 -7.65 18.16
CA PRO A 445 -1.88 -6.93 16.98
C PRO A 445 -0.82 -5.91 17.35
N SER A 446 0.38 -6.02 16.79
CA SER A 446 1.50 -5.18 17.18
C SER A 446 2.48 -4.90 16.07
N SER A 447 2.96 -3.65 16.01
CA SER A 447 4.05 -3.27 15.12
C SER A 447 5.04 -2.34 15.82
N LEU A 448 6.32 -2.50 15.46
CA LEU A 448 7.43 -1.69 15.94
C LEU A 448 8.02 -0.97 14.75
N VAL A 449 8.13 0.34 14.86
CA VAL A 449 8.45 1.23 13.74
C VAL A 449 9.53 2.20 14.18
N GLY A 450 10.67 2.21 13.48
CA GLY A 450 11.83 3.02 13.85
C GLY A 450 12.84 3.16 12.73
N ASP A 451 13.88 3.96 12.94
CA ASP A 451 14.99 4.09 11.98
C ASP A 451 15.72 2.75 11.75
N ALA A 452 15.84 1.98 12.82
CA ALA A 452 16.40 0.64 12.87
C ALA A 452 15.80 -0.11 14.07
N ILE A 453 15.71 -1.44 14.01
CA ILE A 453 15.22 -2.25 15.14
C ILE A 453 16.31 -3.19 15.63
N THR A 454 16.58 -3.17 16.93
CA THR A 454 17.54 -4.05 17.59
C THR A 454 16.85 -4.88 18.66
N VAL A 455 17.09 -6.20 18.68
CA VAL A 455 16.59 -7.08 19.74
C VAL A 455 17.68 -7.30 20.78
N LEU A 456 17.35 -7.01 22.03
CA LEU A 456 18.18 -7.24 23.21
C LEU A 456 17.59 -8.44 23.97
N SER A 457 18.38 -9.48 24.13
CA SER A 457 17.91 -10.79 24.58
C SER A 457 17.40 -10.82 26.02
N ASN A 458 16.79 -11.94 26.41
CA ASN A 458 16.47 -12.26 27.80
C ASN A 458 17.69 -12.22 28.74
N GLY A 459 18.90 -12.43 28.20
CA GLY A 459 20.17 -12.40 28.92
C GLY A 459 20.79 -11.01 29.03
N TRP A 460 20.28 -10.02 28.29
CA TRP A 460 20.84 -8.68 28.21
C TRP A 460 20.91 -7.97 29.56
N LYS A 461 22.02 -7.27 29.81
CA LYS A 461 22.27 -6.44 30.99
C LYS A 461 22.99 -5.16 30.60
N ASP A 462 22.38 -4.01 30.89
CA ASP A 462 22.93 -2.68 30.53
C ASP A 462 24.33 -2.45 31.08
N ASN A 463 24.56 -2.76 32.35
CA ASN A 463 25.87 -2.54 33.00
C ASN A 463 27.00 -3.39 32.40
N GLN A 464 26.71 -4.56 31.85
CA GLN A 464 27.69 -5.40 31.16
C GLN A 464 27.97 -4.87 29.75
N ASN A 465 26.98 -4.25 29.12
CA ASN A 465 27.05 -3.70 27.77
C ASN A 465 27.27 -2.17 27.77
N ALA A 466 27.83 -1.61 28.86
CA ALA A 466 28.00 -0.16 29.01
C ALA A 466 29.27 0.39 28.34
N THR A 467 30.21 -0.47 27.93
CA THR A 467 31.51 -0.03 27.37
C THR A 467 31.97 -0.89 26.19
N SER A 468 32.82 -0.31 25.34
CA SER A 468 33.28 -0.88 24.07
C SER A 468 34.27 -2.04 24.17
N GLY A 469 34.64 -2.50 25.38
CA GLY A 469 35.75 -3.45 25.61
C GLY A 469 35.67 -4.76 24.82
N ALA A 470 34.47 -5.15 24.40
CA ALA A 470 34.21 -6.28 23.50
C ALA A 470 33.15 -5.96 22.42
N GLY A 471 32.87 -4.68 22.14
CA GLY A 471 31.84 -4.28 21.17
C GLY A 471 30.41 -4.74 21.48
N ASN A 472 30.11 -5.17 22.72
CA ASN A 472 28.92 -5.93 23.12
C ASN A 472 28.81 -7.33 22.48
N ASN A 473 29.72 -8.24 22.81
CA ASN A 473 29.58 -9.65 22.42
C ASN A 473 29.32 -10.53 23.65
N HIS A 474 28.43 -10.07 24.54
CA HIS A 474 28.04 -10.81 25.75
C HIS A 474 27.03 -11.90 25.42
N ASN A 475 27.04 -13.00 26.18
CA ASN A 475 26.14 -14.13 25.92
C ASN A 475 24.67 -13.70 25.97
N ALA A 476 23.96 -13.98 24.88
CA ALA A 476 22.53 -13.81 24.80
C ALA A 476 21.80 -14.89 25.61
N SER A 477 20.47 -14.84 25.57
CA SER A 477 19.60 -15.93 25.96
C SER A 477 18.44 -16.00 24.98
N SER A 478 17.97 -17.20 24.68
CA SER A 478 16.86 -17.42 23.76
C SER A 478 15.65 -16.51 24.08
N THR A 479 15.09 -15.88 23.05
CA THR A 479 14.11 -14.78 23.16
C THR A 479 13.04 -14.90 22.07
N THR A 480 11.79 -14.55 22.39
CA THR A 480 10.67 -14.54 21.44
C THR A 480 10.11 -13.14 21.23
N VAL A 481 9.98 -12.69 19.98
CA VAL A 481 9.36 -11.41 19.63
C VAL A 481 8.26 -11.62 18.60
N ASN A 482 7.03 -11.24 18.95
CA ASN A 482 5.87 -11.32 18.05
C ASN A 482 5.37 -9.90 17.69
N ALA A 483 5.80 -9.36 16.55
CA ALA A 483 5.37 -8.04 16.06
C ALA A 483 5.78 -7.84 14.60
N ALA A 484 5.05 -7.01 13.86
CA ALA A 484 5.53 -6.50 12.58
C ALA A 484 6.65 -5.46 12.81
N PHE A 485 7.71 -5.51 12.01
CA PHE A 485 8.82 -4.57 12.05
C PHE A 485 8.83 -3.73 10.78
N LEU A 486 8.77 -2.40 10.93
CA LEU A 486 9.03 -1.45 9.85
C LEU A 486 10.26 -0.63 10.23
N ALA A 487 11.36 -0.84 9.51
CA ALA A 487 12.61 -0.14 9.81
C ALA A 487 13.46 0.10 8.56
N GLY A 488 14.48 0.94 8.71
CA GLY A 488 15.48 1.14 7.68
C GLY A 488 16.53 0.05 7.65
N ILE A 489 17.19 -0.08 6.50
CA ILE A 489 18.42 -0.88 6.34
C ILE A 489 19.61 0.02 6.01
N VAL A 490 20.83 -0.47 6.20
CA VAL A 490 22.04 0.20 5.71
C VAL A 490 22.30 -0.29 4.29
N LYS A 491 22.51 0.62 3.33
CA LYS A 491 22.74 0.27 1.93
C LYS A 491 24.06 -0.49 1.75
N THR A 492 24.07 -1.52 0.89
CA THR A 492 25.33 -2.14 0.41
C THR A 492 26.21 -1.11 -0.30
N THR A 493 27.50 -1.17 -0.03
CA THR A 493 28.53 -0.30 -0.60
C THR A 493 29.73 -1.14 -1.01
N PRO A 494 30.61 -0.65 -1.90
CA PRO A 494 31.87 -1.33 -2.25
C PRO A 494 32.78 -1.70 -1.07
N SER A 495 32.48 -1.20 0.13
CA SER A 495 33.21 -1.50 1.37
C SER A 495 32.50 -2.48 2.30
N ALA A 496 31.19 -2.69 2.17
CA ALA A 496 30.43 -3.56 3.06
C ALA A 496 29.06 -3.96 2.47
N TYR A 497 28.73 -5.23 2.64
CA TYR A 497 27.38 -5.78 2.55
C TYR A 497 26.43 -5.11 3.57
N SER A 498 25.15 -4.96 3.21
CA SER A 498 24.10 -4.39 4.05
C SER A 498 23.83 -5.21 5.31
N GLY A 499 24.08 -6.52 5.23
CA GLY A 499 23.66 -7.54 6.19
C GLY A 499 22.35 -8.25 5.80
N GLY A 500 21.70 -7.80 4.72
CA GLY A 500 20.48 -8.40 4.16
C GLY A 500 19.33 -8.60 5.14
N VAL A 501 18.36 -9.41 4.71
CA VAL A 501 17.20 -9.79 5.50
C VAL A 501 17.62 -10.48 6.81
N GLU A 502 18.60 -11.36 6.76
CA GLU A 502 19.06 -12.16 7.89
C GLU A 502 19.71 -11.33 9.01
N ASN A 503 20.03 -10.05 8.77
CA ASN A 503 20.44 -9.08 9.78
C ASN A 503 19.61 -7.79 9.76
N PHE A 504 18.40 -7.83 9.19
CA PHE A 504 17.42 -6.72 9.26
C PHE A 504 17.11 -6.35 10.71
N ALA A 505 16.70 -7.33 11.52
CA ALA A 505 16.75 -7.20 12.97
C ALA A 505 18.23 -7.19 13.40
N ARG A 506 18.63 -6.14 14.12
CA ARG A 506 20.01 -5.97 14.57
C ARG A 506 20.23 -6.66 15.91
N PHE A 507 21.48 -7.07 16.13
CA PHE A 507 21.92 -7.74 17.35
C PHE A 507 23.19 -7.10 17.90
N LEU A 508 23.34 -7.17 19.22
CA LEU A 508 24.46 -6.64 19.99
C LEU A 508 24.95 -7.64 21.05
N GLU A 509 24.80 -8.95 20.78
CA GLU A 509 25.12 -10.00 21.75
C GLU A 509 25.70 -11.23 21.01
N ASN A 510 26.36 -12.10 21.76
CA ASN A 510 26.75 -13.43 21.32
C ASN A 510 25.55 -14.38 21.43
N TRP A 511 24.89 -14.67 20.31
CA TRP A 511 23.76 -15.61 20.23
C TRP A 511 24.17 -17.05 19.89
N SER A 512 25.45 -17.39 19.96
CA SER A 512 25.91 -18.74 19.63
C SER A 512 25.29 -19.77 20.58
N GLY A 513 24.48 -20.67 20.02
CA GLY A 513 23.74 -21.68 20.76
C GLY A 513 22.36 -21.24 21.26
N ASP A 514 21.98 -19.98 21.05
CA ASP A 514 20.68 -19.42 21.43
C ASP A 514 19.78 -19.14 20.23
N THR A 515 18.47 -19.13 20.50
CA THR A 515 17.43 -18.94 19.47
C THR A 515 16.78 -17.57 19.59
N LEU A 516 16.67 -16.87 18.45
CA LEU A 516 15.67 -15.82 18.31
C LEU A 516 14.47 -16.39 17.57
N THR A 517 13.34 -16.49 18.28
CA THR A 517 12.06 -16.78 17.67
C THR A 517 11.37 -15.47 17.31
N TYR A 518 11.13 -15.24 16.02
CA TYR A 518 10.48 -14.02 15.55
C TYR A 518 9.25 -14.40 14.73
N ASN A 519 8.08 -13.90 15.14
CA ASN A 519 6.87 -14.00 14.35
C ASN A 519 6.43 -12.59 13.91
N GLY A 520 6.38 -12.34 12.62
CA GLY A 520 5.99 -11.00 12.15
C GLY A 520 6.12 -10.78 10.66
N SER A 521 6.25 -9.50 10.31
CA SER A 521 6.44 -8.99 8.95
C SER A 521 7.66 -8.09 8.95
N MET A 522 8.65 -8.34 8.08
CA MET A 522 9.85 -7.52 7.96
C MET A 522 9.68 -6.54 6.81
N VAL A 523 9.63 -5.25 7.11
CA VAL A 523 9.35 -4.20 6.12
C VAL A 523 10.48 -3.19 6.11
N VAL A 524 11.09 -3.00 4.94
CA VAL A 524 12.07 -1.96 4.66
C VAL A 524 11.52 -0.98 3.64
N MET A 525 11.23 0.24 4.08
CA MET A 525 10.74 1.30 3.19
C MET A 525 11.84 2.26 2.73
N PHE A 526 12.95 2.34 3.48
CA PHE A 526 13.99 3.37 3.34
C PHE A 526 15.34 2.87 3.86
N TYR A 527 16.39 3.66 3.63
CA TYR A 527 17.68 3.46 4.28
C TYR A 527 17.71 4.19 5.64
N SER A 528 18.32 3.58 6.66
CA SER A 528 18.46 4.22 7.98
C SER A 528 19.27 5.52 7.88
N HIS A 529 18.82 6.57 8.57
CA HIS A 529 19.48 7.88 8.66
C HIS A 529 20.20 8.10 10.00
N ILE A 530 19.86 7.35 11.05
CA ILE A 530 20.48 7.50 12.38
C ILE A 530 21.44 6.36 12.66
N ALA A 531 20.98 5.11 12.59
CA ALA A 531 21.79 3.93 12.82
C ALA A 531 22.41 3.46 11.50
N THR A 532 23.46 4.14 11.05
CA THR A 532 24.09 3.98 9.74
C THR A 532 25.33 3.08 9.77
N GLY A 533 25.64 2.45 10.89
CA GLY A 533 26.81 1.60 11.06
C GLY A 533 26.83 0.43 10.07
N LEU A 534 27.90 0.33 9.29
CA LEU A 534 28.10 -0.77 8.34
C LEU A 534 28.12 -2.12 9.09
N TRP A 535 27.58 -3.15 8.45
CA TRP A 535 27.72 -4.51 8.94
C TRP A 535 29.19 -4.95 8.81
N LYS A 536 29.70 -5.68 9.81
CA LYS A 536 31.12 -6.09 9.87
C LYS A 536 31.33 -7.59 10.10
N GLY A 537 30.32 -8.42 9.85
CA GLY A 537 30.39 -9.85 10.16
C GLY A 537 30.16 -10.18 11.63
N GLY A 538 29.94 -11.48 11.89
CA GLY A 538 29.82 -12.02 13.24
C GLY A 538 31.17 -12.05 13.99
N GLY A 539 31.11 -12.06 15.32
CA GLY A 539 32.25 -12.14 16.23
C GLY A 539 32.83 -10.78 16.67
N ILE A 540 32.37 -9.66 16.09
CA ILE A 540 32.86 -8.31 16.43
C ILE A 540 32.02 -7.64 17.52
N TYR A 541 30.71 -7.52 17.26
CA TYR A 541 29.74 -6.91 18.17
C TYR A 541 28.49 -7.78 18.35
N TYR A 542 28.44 -8.93 17.67
CA TYR A 542 27.37 -9.91 17.81
C TYR A 542 27.81 -11.25 17.21
N SER A 543 27.10 -12.32 17.52
CA SER A 543 27.06 -13.53 16.68
C SER A 543 25.61 -13.85 16.31
N ALA A 544 25.40 -14.54 15.19
CA ALA A 544 24.04 -14.81 14.69
C ALA A 544 23.30 -15.84 15.56
N PRO A 545 22.00 -15.62 15.87
CA PRO A 545 21.18 -16.62 16.54
C PRO A 545 20.79 -17.77 15.61
N VAL A 546 20.28 -18.85 16.21
CA VAL A 546 19.37 -19.74 15.49
C VAL A 546 18.10 -18.94 15.18
N ARG A 547 17.80 -18.78 13.89
CA ARG A 547 16.67 -17.96 13.41
C ARG A 547 15.42 -18.82 13.24
N ASN A 548 14.54 -18.79 14.22
CA ASN A 548 13.19 -19.36 14.09
C ASN A 548 12.23 -18.23 13.65
N TRP A 549 12.33 -17.86 12.38
CA TRP A 549 11.60 -16.72 11.84
C TRP A 549 10.42 -17.17 11.00
N THR A 550 9.25 -16.65 11.33
CA THR A 550 7.97 -17.07 10.74
C THR A 550 7.09 -15.87 10.49
N PHE A 551 6.34 -15.91 9.39
CA PHE A 551 5.30 -14.93 9.13
C PHE A 551 4.14 -15.08 10.12
N ASP A 552 3.69 -13.99 10.73
CA ASP A 552 2.49 -14.01 11.57
C ASP A 552 1.23 -13.98 10.70
N LYS A 553 0.56 -15.14 10.61
CA LYS A 553 -0.68 -15.32 9.84
C LYS A 553 -1.84 -14.46 10.34
N ASN A 554 -1.79 -13.92 11.56
CA ASN A 554 -2.78 -12.96 12.04
C ASN A 554 -2.87 -11.72 11.12
N PHE A 555 -1.80 -11.34 10.44
CA PHE A 555 -1.81 -10.17 9.54
C PHE A 555 -2.61 -10.38 8.25
N MET A 556 -3.14 -11.58 8.03
CA MET A 556 -4.12 -11.88 6.97
C MET A 556 -5.58 -11.63 7.41
N ASP A 557 -5.81 -11.35 8.70
CA ASP A 557 -7.12 -11.01 9.27
C ASP A 557 -7.18 -9.50 9.52
N PRO A 558 -8.14 -8.76 8.91
CA PRO A 558 -8.24 -7.32 9.06
C PRO A 558 -8.48 -6.88 10.52
N THR A 559 -9.04 -7.74 11.37
CA THR A 559 -9.28 -7.46 12.79
C THR A 559 -8.05 -7.65 13.65
N LYS A 560 -6.99 -8.27 13.11
CA LYS A 560 -5.73 -8.53 13.79
C LYS A 560 -4.52 -7.82 13.17
N LEU A 561 -4.75 -6.90 12.25
CA LEU A 561 -3.71 -6.01 11.74
C LEU A 561 -3.21 -5.09 12.86
N PRO A 562 -1.89 -4.84 12.95
CA PRO A 562 -1.35 -3.85 13.88
C PRO A 562 -2.04 -2.49 13.74
N PRO A 563 -2.25 -1.75 14.84
CA PRO A 563 -2.73 -0.39 14.76
C PRO A 563 -1.85 0.47 13.86
N CYS A 564 -2.44 1.42 13.12
CA CYS A 564 -1.71 2.29 12.19
C CYS A 564 -0.96 1.55 11.06
N THR A 565 -1.35 0.31 10.70
CA THR A 565 -0.73 -0.44 9.60
C THR A 565 -0.69 0.39 8.30
N PRO A 566 0.50 0.65 7.72
CA PRO A 566 0.60 1.29 6.42
C PRO A 566 -0.07 0.44 5.35
N SER A 567 -0.69 1.07 4.36
CA SER A 567 -1.39 0.36 3.30
C SER A 567 -1.14 1.01 1.95
N PHE A 568 -1.04 0.19 0.92
CA PHE A 568 -1.03 0.65 -0.47
C PHE A 568 -2.46 0.95 -0.93
N ARG A 569 -2.61 1.94 -1.80
CA ARG A 569 -3.90 2.31 -2.38
C ARG A 569 -3.87 2.10 -3.88
N ALA A 570 -4.66 1.15 -4.35
CA ALA A 570 -4.81 0.89 -5.78
C ALA A 570 -6.26 0.99 -6.21
N VAL A 571 -6.51 1.56 -7.40
CA VAL A 571 -7.82 1.50 -8.04
C VAL A 571 -7.73 0.52 -9.20
N LEU A 572 -8.38 -0.62 -9.04
CA LEU A 572 -8.48 -1.64 -10.08
C LEU A 572 -9.64 -1.31 -11.01
N ARG A 573 -9.42 -1.43 -12.32
CA ARG A 573 -10.50 -1.36 -13.31
C ARG A 573 -11.01 -2.78 -13.56
N GLY A 574 -12.33 -2.93 -13.56
CA GLY A 574 -13.01 -4.17 -13.90
C GLY A 574 -13.60 -4.11 -15.30
N ASP A 575 -14.79 -4.69 -15.47
CA ASP A 575 -15.49 -4.77 -16.74
C ASP A 575 -15.74 -3.38 -17.34
N TRP A 576 -15.42 -3.24 -18.63
CA TRP A 576 -15.79 -2.09 -19.45
C TRP A 576 -16.66 -2.57 -20.60
N LEU A 577 -17.81 -1.94 -20.81
CA LEU A 577 -18.70 -2.31 -21.91
C LEU A 577 -19.54 -1.12 -22.37
N THR A 578 -19.84 -1.10 -23.67
CA THR A 578 -20.83 -0.19 -24.25
C THR A 578 -22.22 -0.69 -23.89
N VAL A 579 -23.05 0.18 -23.33
CA VAL A 579 -24.48 -0.08 -23.11
C VAL A 579 -25.31 0.57 -24.20
N GLY A 580 -26.48 0.00 -24.48
CA GLY A 580 -27.35 0.41 -25.58
C GLY A 580 -28.00 1.79 -25.42
N LYS A 581 -29.22 1.92 -25.95
CA LYS A 581 -30.01 3.14 -25.79
C LYS A 581 -30.27 3.43 -24.29
N ASP A 582 -30.27 4.70 -23.91
CA ASP A 582 -30.69 5.12 -22.57
C ASP A 582 -32.13 4.62 -22.31
N PRO A 583 -32.34 3.78 -21.28
CA PRO A 583 -33.63 3.15 -21.01
C PRO A 583 -34.70 4.16 -20.55
N ALA A 584 -34.31 5.36 -20.12
CA ALA A 584 -35.21 6.41 -19.66
C ALA A 584 -35.48 7.50 -20.73
N SER A 585 -34.94 7.34 -21.95
CA SER A 585 -34.96 8.35 -23.03
C SER A 585 -36.00 8.18 -24.13
#